data_AF-W4V8X8-F1
#
_entry.id   AF-W4V8X8-F1
#
_cell.length_a   1.000
_cell.length_b   1.000
_cell.length_c   1.000
_cell.angle_alpha   90.00
_cell.angle_beta   90.00
_cell.angle_gamma   90.00
#
_symmetry.space_group_name_H-M   'P 1'
#
loop_
_entity.id
_entity.type
_entity.pdbx_description
1 polymer ?
#
loop_
_entity_poly.entity_id
_entity_poly.type
_entity_poly.pdbx_seq_one_letter_code
_entity_poly.pdbx_strand_id
1 'polypeptide(L)'
;MKKIVSSIIMLVLTVIIFTNAGFAVTTTITEYIKSNGVSLQKIPSDVEGKVTLTGETVNSLIKILIIKDDIQRWYEVKLVDGKFNEEIWLIDGKGKYQVSVLVHKKDRVYTFGPTVFVENTVEVNRFTVPTLHVESNNEDIIALAQELTKDAKTDREKAENIYNWVVNNIRYDYDKYLRQINKNFDNIYGALNTLETKKGVCYDYSALVAALGRASGLQVKMIKGNFIGTYGNELHAWNEIYISEEKRWINVDSTFGSTLRTSYFDNRDFNKNHEKLEEY
;
A
#
# COMPACT_ATOMS: atom_id res chain seq x y z
N MET A 1 11.15 84.06 51.68
CA MET A 1 11.70 82.99 50.82
C MET A 1 11.29 81.64 51.39
N LYS A 2 10.96 80.70 50.49
CA LYS A 2 10.57 79.28 50.68
C LYS A 2 9.09 79.01 51.00
N LYS A 3 8.36 78.77 49.90
CA LYS A 3 7.03 78.17 49.83
C LYS A 3 7.10 76.69 50.23
N ILE A 4 6.07 76.27 50.94
CA ILE A 4 5.73 74.88 51.29
C ILE A 4 5.31 74.15 50.01
N VAL A 5 5.89 72.99 49.73
CA VAL A 5 5.37 72.04 48.74
C VAL A 5 5.18 70.71 49.47
N SER A 6 3.92 70.35 49.67
CA SER A 6 3.49 69.04 50.15
C SER A 6 3.47 68.09 48.97
N SER A 7 4.27 67.02 49.02
CA SER A 7 4.27 65.96 48.02
C SER A 7 3.13 64.98 48.30
N ILE A 8 2.12 64.98 47.43
CA ILE A 8 1.06 63.98 47.39
C ILE A 8 1.60 62.78 46.61
N ILE A 9 1.79 61.64 47.28
CA ILE A 9 2.08 60.35 46.64
C ILE A 9 0.75 59.76 46.19
N MET A 10 0.53 59.71 44.89
CA MET A 10 -0.65 59.10 44.26
C MET A 10 -0.37 57.60 44.09
N LEU A 11 -0.99 56.77 44.94
CA LEU A 11 -0.91 55.31 44.88
C LEU A 11 -1.81 54.81 43.74
N VAL A 12 -1.22 54.40 42.61
CA VAL A 12 -1.95 53.77 41.50
C VAL A 12 -2.13 52.29 41.83
N LEU A 13 -3.35 51.88 42.16
CA LEU A 13 -3.74 50.47 42.32
C LEU A 13 -3.97 49.85 40.94
N THR A 14 -3.01 49.07 40.45
CA THR A 14 -3.19 48.24 39.25
C THR A 14 -3.99 46.99 39.61
N VAL A 15 -5.26 46.96 39.21
CA VAL A 15 -6.09 45.75 39.26
C VAL A 15 -5.68 44.85 38.08
N ILE A 16 -4.94 43.79 38.37
CA ILE A 16 -4.64 42.72 37.40
C ILE A 16 -5.87 41.82 37.32
N ILE A 17 -6.65 41.97 36.25
CA ILE A 17 -7.75 41.05 35.93
C ILE A 17 -7.11 39.81 35.32
N PHE A 18 -7.04 38.72 36.09
CA PHE A 18 -6.74 37.40 35.55
C PHE A 18 -7.96 36.91 34.77
N THR A 19 -7.94 37.08 33.44
CA THR A 19 -8.89 36.38 32.57
C THR A 19 -8.43 34.92 32.50
N ASN A 20 -9.16 34.04 33.21
CA ASN A 20 -9.05 32.61 32.95
C ASN A 20 -9.57 32.36 31.53
N ALA A 21 -8.66 32.31 30.56
CA ALA A 21 -8.96 31.76 29.24
C ALA A 21 -9.22 30.27 29.44
N GLY A 22 -10.50 29.90 29.58
CA GLY A 22 -10.91 28.51 29.51
C GLY A 22 -10.52 27.97 28.14
N PHE A 23 -9.52 27.09 28.09
CA PHE A 23 -9.24 26.30 26.90
C PHE A 23 -10.47 25.41 26.66
N ALA A 24 -11.26 25.72 25.66
CA ALA A 24 -12.30 24.83 25.19
C ALA A 24 -11.62 23.58 24.65
N VAL A 25 -11.71 22.47 25.39
CA VAL A 25 -11.38 21.15 24.87
C VAL A 25 -12.47 20.81 23.87
N THR A 26 -12.20 21.04 22.59
CA THR A 26 -13.07 20.57 21.50
C THR A 26 -13.03 19.06 21.53
N THR A 27 -14.04 18.45 22.13
CA THR A 27 -14.25 17.01 22.02
C THR A 27 -14.74 16.77 20.60
N THR A 28 -13.87 16.33 19.70
CA THR A 28 -14.26 15.91 18.35
C THR A 28 -15.16 14.68 18.51
N ILE A 29 -16.47 14.87 18.34
CA ILE A 29 -17.40 13.76 18.27
C ILE A 29 -17.08 13.01 16.97
N THR A 30 -16.56 11.79 17.10
CA THR A 30 -16.36 10.91 15.96
C THR A 30 -17.72 10.50 15.41
N GLU A 31 -18.09 11.02 14.25
CA GLU A 31 -19.32 10.66 13.54
C GLU A 31 -19.15 9.32 12.82
N TYR A 32 -20.22 8.52 12.78
CA TYR A 32 -20.25 7.23 12.11
C TYR A 32 -21.39 7.14 11.11
N ILE A 33 -21.13 6.50 9.98
CA ILE A 33 -22.10 6.13 8.95
C ILE A 33 -22.40 4.64 9.14
N LYS A 34 -23.67 4.30 9.35
CA LYS A 34 -24.11 2.93 9.64
C LYS A 34 -25.01 2.40 8.54
N SER A 35 -24.70 1.23 8.00
CA SER A 35 -25.54 0.52 7.01
C SER A 35 -25.17 -0.95 6.97
N ASN A 36 -26.17 -1.83 6.76
CA ASN A 36 -25.98 -3.28 6.59
C ASN A 36 -25.07 -3.94 7.64
N GLY A 37 -25.19 -3.54 8.90
CA GLY A 37 -24.41 -4.11 10.00
C GLY A 37 -22.95 -3.66 10.06
N VAL A 38 -22.57 -2.62 9.31
CA VAL A 38 -21.26 -1.97 9.35
C VAL A 38 -21.41 -0.56 9.91
N SER A 39 -20.50 -0.16 10.79
CA SER A 39 -20.32 1.20 11.29
C SER A 39 -18.98 1.72 10.82
N LEU A 40 -18.98 2.69 9.91
CA LEU A 40 -17.79 3.31 9.33
C LEU A 40 -17.59 4.71 9.92
N GLN A 41 -16.41 5.01 10.44
CA GLN A 41 -16.05 6.36 10.86
C GLN A 41 -16.11 7.31 9.66
N LYS A 42 -16.66 8.50 9.84
CA LYS A 42 -16.72 9.51 8.79
C LYS A 42 -15.31 9.92 8.36
N ILE A 43 -15.15 10.01 7.05
CA ILE A 43 -13.89 10.36 6.38
C ILE A 43 -14.01 11.80 5.86
N PRO A 44 -12.92 12.60 5.82
CA PRO A 44 -12.91 13.90 5.16
C PRO A 44 -13.42 13.84 3.72
N SER A 45 -14.09 14.90 3.27
CA SER A 45 -14.52 15.03 1.87
C SER A 45 -13.35 15.16 0.92
N ASP A 46 -12.28 15.81 1.36
CA ASP A 46 -11.05 16.01 0.60
C ASP A 46 -9.93 15.21 1.26
N VAL A 47 -9.17 14.47 0.46
CA VAL A 47 -8.08 13.62 0.93
C VAL A 47 -6.83 13.78 0.07
N GLU A 48 -5.67 13.57 0.68
CA GLU A 48 -4.38 13.67 0.02
C GLU A 48 -3.83 12.26 -0.25
N GLY A 49 -4.22 11.67 -1.38
CA GLY A 49 -3.62 10.47 -1.95
C GLY A 49 -4.07 9.16 -1.31
N LYS A 50 -4.71 9.19 -0.15
CA LYS A 50 -5.19 7.97 0.54
C LYS A 50 -6.42 8.21 1.39
N VAL A 51 -7.16 7.14 1.67
CA VAL A 51 -8.25 7.09 2.64
C VAL A 51 -7.92 6.09 3.75
N THR A 52 -8.33 6.42 4.97
CA THR A 52 -8.28 5.49 6.11
C THR A 52 -9.72 5.13 6.50
N LEU A 53 -10.05 3.85 6.36
CA LEU A 53 -11.37 3.30 6.70
C LEU A 53 -11.28 2.59 8.05
N THR A 54 -11.77 3.26 9.09
CA THR A 54 -11.84 2.68 10.44
C THR A 54 -13.29 2.37 10.78
N GLY A 55 -13.56 1.19 11.29
CA GLY A 55 -14.92 0.83 11.67
C GLY A 55 -15.06 -0.53 12.33
N GLU A 56 -16.32 -0.90 12.53
CA GLU A 56 -16.72 -2.17 13.13
C GLU A 56 -17.87 -2.78 12.32
N THR A 57 -17.99 -4.10 12.34
CA THR A 57 -19.03 -4.84 11.62
C THR A 57 -19.46 -6.07 12.42
N VAL A 58 -20.74 -6.41 12.33
CA VAL A 58 -21.28 -7.69 12.83
C VAL A 58 -21.16 -8.81 11.79
N ASN A 59 -20.81 -8.46 10.55
CA ASN A 59 -20.67 -9.42 9.45
C ASN A 59 -19.28 -10.06 9.48
N SER A 60 -19.21 -11.35 9.18
CA SER A 60 -17.97 -12.13 9.19
C SER A 60 -17.03 -11.85 8.01
N LEU A 61 -17.55 -11.26 6.92
CA LEU A 61 -16.76 -10.94 5.73
C LEU A 61 -17.27 -9.65 5.10
N ILE A 62 -16.34 -8.71 4.92
CA ILE A 62 -16.54 -7.46 4.18
C ILE A 62 -15.41 -7.25 3.18
N LYS A 63 -15.64 -6.42 2.18
CA LYS A 63 -14.63 -5.92 1.23
C LYS A 63 -14.72 -4.42 1.12
N ILE A 64 -13.70 -3.78 0.58
CA ILE A 64 -13.78 -2.37 0.18
C ILE A 64 -13.75 -2.30 -1.35
N LEU A 65 -14.67 -1.52 -1.90
CA LEU A 65 -14.75 -1.20 -3.31
C LEU A 65 -14.45 0.28 -3.50
N ILE A 66 -13.40 0.58 -4.27
CA ILE A 66 -13.04 1.91 -4.73
C ILE A 66 -13.43 2.02 -6.19
N ILE A 67 -14.22 3.05 -6.53
CA ILE A 67 -14.63 3.33 -7.90
C ILE A 67 -14.17 4.74 -8.26
N LYS A 68 -13.48 4.85 -9.39
CA LYS A 68 -13.19 6.12 -10.06
C LYS A 68 -13.49 5.96 -11.54
N ASP A 69 -14.39 6.80 -12.05
CA ASP A 69 -14.90 6.70 -13.42
C ASP A 69 -15.38 5.26 -13.70
N ASP A 70 -14.82 4.56 -14.68
CA ASP A 70 -15.14 3.16 -15.00
C ASP A 70 -14.22 2.14 -14.29
N ILE A 71 -13.25 2.60 -13.50
CA ILE A 71 -12.27 1.74 -12.82
C ILE A 71 -12.82 1.31 -11.47
N GLN A 72 -12.81 0.00 -11.22
CA GLN A 72 -13.20 -0.60 -9.95
C GLN A 72 -12.03 -1.37 -9.34
N ARG A 73 -11.73 -1.10 -8.06
CA ARG A 73 -10.71 -1.82 -7.29
C ARG A 73 -11.31 -2.42 -6.03
N TRP A 74 -11.07 -3.71 -5.83
CA TRP A 74 -11.58 -4.49 -4.72
C TRP A 74 -10.44 -4.82 -3.76
N TYR A 75 -10.68 -4.61 -2.47
CA TYR A 75 -9.74 -4.87 -1.40
C TYR A 75 -10.37 -5.84 -0.41
N GLU A 76 -9.64 -6.89 -0.08
CA GLU A 76 -9.95 -7.75 1.06
C GLU A 76 -9.73 -6.96 2.35
N VAL A 77 -10.54 -7.23 3.39
CA VAL A 77 -10.46 -6.54 4.67
C VAL A 77 -10.19 -7.56 5.76
N LYS A 78 -9.16 -7.34 6.57
CA LYS A 78 -8.87 -8.21 7.71
C LYS A 78 -9.66 -7.73 8.92
N LEU A 79 -10.51 -8.60 9.46
CA LEU A 79 -11.27 -8.33 10.67
C LEU A 79 -10.55 -8.87 11.91
N VAL A 80 -10.44 -8.04 12.94
CA VAL A 80 -10.01 -8.43 14.28
C VAL A 80 -11.13 -8.08 15.25
N ASP A 81 -11.78 -9.10 15.80
CA ASP A 81 -12.96 -8.95 16.68
C ASP A 81 -14.05 -8.05 16.09
N GLY A 82 -14.31 -8.21 14.78
CA GLY A 82 -15.28 -7.42 14.02
C GLY A 82 -14.83 -6.00 13.70
N LYS A 83 -13.59 -5.61 14.04
CA LYS A 83 -13.02 -4.28 13.75
C LYS A 83 -12.13 -4.31 12.51
N PHE A 84 -12.07 -3.19 11.81
CA PHE A 84 -11.16 -2.97 10.68
C PHE A 84 -10.55 -1.57 10.72
N ASN A 85 -9.34 -1.47 10.18
CA ASN A 85 -8.61 -0.21 9.99
C ASN A 85 -7.74 -0.34 8.74
N GLU A 86 -8.27 0.07 7.61
CA GLU A 86 -7.65 -0.13 6.30
C GLU A 86 -7.18 1.20 5.72
N GLU A 87 -5.92 1.26 5.31
CA GLU A 87 -5.37 2.39 4.55
C GLU A 87 -5.33 2.02 3.06
N ILE A 88 -6.01 2.81 2.23
CA ILE A 88 -6.08 2.57 0.78
C ILE A 88 -5.59 3.80 0.03
N TRP A 89 -4.59 3.61 -0.82
CA TRP A 89 -4.03 4.63 -1.68
C TRP A 89 -4.86 4.81 -2.96
N LEU A 90 -5.16 6.05 -3.30
CA LEU A 90 -5.96 6.45 -4.45
C LEU A 90 -5.07 6.62 -5.68
N ILE A 91 -4.71 5.48 -6.28
CA ILE A 91 -3.69 5.36 -7.33
C ILE A 91 -4.19 5.67 -8.77
N ASP A 92 -5.47 5.97 -8.95
CA ASP A 92 -6.07 6.25 -10.25
C ASP A 92 -6.15 7.76 -10.56
N GLY A 93 -5.32 8.55 -9.87
CA GLY A 93 -5.14 9.99 -10.07
C GLY A 93 -6.06 10.88 -9.24
N LYS A 94 -6.03 12.19 -9.54
CA LYS A 94 -6.89 13.19 -8.89
C LYS A 94 -8.37 13.02 -9.23
N GLY A 95 -9.22 13.60 -8.40
CA GLY A 95 -10.65 13.70 -8.65
C GLY A 95 -11.51 12.90 -7.68
N LYS A 96 -12.77 12.71 -8.06
CA LYS A 96 -13.78 12.05 -7.24
C LYS A 96 -13.61 10.53 -7.23
N TYR A 97 -13.77 9.96 -6.03
CA TYR A 97 -13.85 8.53 -5.79
C TYR A 97 -15.13 8.20 -5.03
N GLN A 98 -15.75 7.09 -5.39
CA GLN A 98 -16.72 6.42 -4.53
C GLN A 98 -16.00 5.33 -3.74
N VAL A 99 -16.17 5.33 -2.42
CA VAL A 99 -15.57 4.36 -1.51
C VAL A 99 -16.70 3.66 -0.77
N SER A 100 -16.84 2.36 -1.00
CA SER A 100 -17.93 1.55 -0.47
C SER A 100 -17.40 0.39 0.35
N VAL A 101 -17.91 0.19 1.56
CA VAL A 101 -17.76 -1.06 2.28
C VAL A 101 -18.83 -2.02 1.77
N LEU A 102 -18.42 -3.19 1.30
CA LEU A 102 -19.29 -4.23 0.78
C LEU A 102 -19.43 -5.35 1.80
N VAL A 103 -20.66 -5.83 1.97
CA VAL A 103 -21.00 -6.90 2.91
C VAL A 103 -21.29 -8.17 2.14
N HIS A 104 -20.58 -9.24 2.46
CA HIS A 104 -20.80 -10.55 1.85
C HIS A 104 -22.20 -11.09 2.18
N LYS A 105 -22.83 -11.76 1.21
CA LYS A 105 -24.11 -12.44 1.40
C LYS A 105 -23.98 -13.95 1.29
N LYS A 106 -23.61 -14.41 0.11
CA LYS A 106 -23.40 -15.82 -0.21
C LYS A 106 -22.55 -15.91 -1.47
N ASP A 107 -21.74 -16.95 -1.58
CA ASP A 107 -20.90 -17.18 -2.75
C ASP A 107 -20.09 -15.93 -3.14
N ARG A 108 -20.26 -15.42 -4.36
CA ARG A 108 -19.62 -14.19 -4.85
C ARG A 108 -20.53 -12.96 -4.79
N VAL A 109 -21.64 -13.04 -4.06
CA VAL A 109 -22.64 -11.98 -3.96
C VAL A 109 -22.34 -11.08 -2.76
N TYR A 110 -22.26 -9.78 -3.04
CA TYR A 110 -22.04 -8.71 -2.07
C TYR A 110 -23.17 -7.67 -2.16
N THR A 111 -23.42 -6.97 -1.06
CA THR A 111 -24.31 -5.79 -1.02
C THR A 111 -23.57 -4.57 -0.47
N PHE A 112 -24.06 -3.38 -0.76
CA PHE A 112 -23.46 -2.13 -0.27
C PHE A 112 -23.76 -1.90 1.21
N GLY A 113 -22.73 -1.71 2.03
CA GLY A 113 -22.79 -1.09 3.34
C GLY A 113 -22.61 0.43 3.24
N PRO A 114 -21.95 1.07 4.22
CA PRO A 114 -21.61 2.49 4.14
C PRO A 114 -20.85 2.82 2.86
N THR A 115 -21.25 3.92 2.22
CA THR A 115 -20.60 4.46 1.04
C THR A 115 -20.33 5.94 1.27
N VAL A 116 -19.11 6.37 0.95
CA VAL A 116 -18.68 7.76 1.01
C VAL A 116 -18.11 8.19 -0.34
N PHE A 117 -18.13 9.48 -0.58
CA PHE A 117 -17.51 10.10 -1.75
C PHE A 117 -16.42 11.03 -1.26
N VAL A 118 -15.23 10.90 -1.86
CA VAL A 118 -14.06 11.71 -1.51
C VAL A 118 -13.46 12.32 -2.78
N GLU A 119 -12.85 13.48 -2.64
CA GLU A 119 -12.04 14.15 -3.66
C GLU A 119 -10.56 13.94 -3.33
N ASN A 120 -9.82 13.27 -4.22
CA ASN A 120 -8.37 13.17 -4.12
C ASN A 120 -7.70 14.39 -4.76
N THR A 121 -6.90 15.11 -4.00
CA THR A 121 -6.31 16.39 -4.43
C THR A 121 -4.91 16.25 -5.04
N VAL A 122 -4.27 15.09 -4.90
CA VAL A 122 -2.87 14.85 -5.31
C VAL A 122 -2.74 13.65 -6.26
N GLU A 123 -1.67 13.66 -7.06
CA GLU A 123 -1.27 12.46 -7.81
C GLU A 123 -0.52 11.49 -6.88
N VAL A 124 -0.75 10.20 -7.07
CA VAL A 124 -0.08 9.14 -6.31
C VAL A 124 0.76 8.30 -7.27
N ASN A 125 2.06 8.22 -7.02
CA ASN A 125 2.89 7.26 -7.75
C ASN A 125 2.60 5.85 -7.24
N ARG A 126 1.82 5.09 -8.01
CA ARG A 126 1.45 3.70 -7.67
C ARG A 126 2.66 2.77 -7.45
N PHE A 127 3.82 3.11 -8.02
CA PHE A 127 5.03 2.31 -7.92
C PHE A 127 5.80 2.54 -6.62
N THR A 128 5.32 3.40 -5.72
CA THR A 128 5.93 3.68 -4.41
C THR A 128 5.01 3.39 -3.24
N VAL A 129 3.78 2.94 -3.50
CA VAL A 129 2.75 2.73 -2.46
C VAL A 129 2.22 1.30 -2.49
N PRO A 130 1.58 0.84 -1.40
CA PRO A 130 0.90 -0.44 -1.40
C PRO A 130 -0.18 -0.50 -2.47
N THR A 131 -0.30 -1.65 -3.12
CA THR A 131 -1.37 -1.96 -4.07
C THR A 131 -1.90 -3.37 -3.80
N LEU A 132 -2.95 -3.80 -4.50
CA LEU A 132 -3.44 -5.17 -4.42
C LEU A 132 -2.27 -6.17 -4.57
N HIS A 133 -2.14 -7.09 -3.60
CA HIS A 133 -1.08 -8.11 -3.51
C HIS A 133 0.35 -7.58 -3.27
N VAL A 134 0.54 -6.27 -3.14
CA VAL A 134 1.84 -5.63 -2.87
C VAL A 134 1.73 -4.88 -1.54
N GLU A 135 1.72 -5.62 -0.44
CA GLU A 135 1.48 -5.10 0.91
C GLU A 135 2.71 -4.38 1.50
N SER A 136 3.24 -3.35 0.81
CA SER A 136 4.46 -2.63 1.21
C SER A 136 4.32 -1.79 2.49
N ASN A 137 3.12 -1.66 3.04
CA ASN A 137 2.82 -1.04 4.32
C ASN A 137 2.69 -2.05 5.47
N ASN A 138 2.79 -3.35 5.19
CA ASN A 138 2.75 -4.36 6.24
C ASN A 138 4.03 -4.31 7.10
N GLU A 139 3.87 -4.44 8.41
CA GLU A 139 4.98 -4.31 9.38
C GLU A 139 6.11 -5.32 9.15
N ASP A 140 5.79 -6.58 8.82
CA ASP A 140 6.80 -7.62 8.55
C ASP A 140 7.57 -7.35 7.25
N ILE A 141 6.87 -6.85 6.22
CA ILE A 141 7.48 -6.44 4.95
C ILE A 141 8.41 -5.24 5.18
N ILE A 142 7.96 -4.23 5.94
CA ILE A 142 8.77 -3.06 6.28
C ILE A 142 10.01 -3.47 7.07
N ALA A 143 9.86 -4.31 8.10
CA ALA A 143 10.97 -4.76 8.93
C ALA A 143 12.03 -5.49 8.10
N LEU A 144 11.61 -6.43 7.25
CA LEU A 144 12.53 -7.12 6.36
C LEU A 144 13.18 -6.17 5.34
N ALA A 145 12.41 -5.29 4.71
CA ALA A 145 12.93 -4.31 3.76
C ALA A 145 14.03 -3.43 4.39
N GLN A 146 13.80 -2.94 5.61
CA GLN A 146 14.80 -2.19 6.38
C GLN A 146 16.05 -3.01 6.67
N GLU A 147 15.89 -4.28 7.09
CA GLU A 147 17.01 -5.17 7.35
C GLU A 147 17.88 -5.39 6.10
N LEU A 148 17.25 -5.69 4.96
CA LEU A 148 17.95 -5.97 3.69
C LEU A 148 18.67 -4.75 3.13
N THR A 149 18.21 -3.55 3.47
CA THR A 149 18.70 -2.30 2.88
C THR A 149 19.49 -1.42 3.84
N LYS A 150 19.66 -1.81 5.11
CA LYS A 150 20.28 -1.00 6.17
C LYS A 150 21.66 -0.41 5.81
N ASP A 151 22.48 -1.16 5.08
CA ASP A 151 23.84 -0.78 4.72
C ASP A 151 23.96 -0.24 3.29
N ALA A 152 22.92 -0.38 2.47
CA ALA A 152 22.89 0.06 1.09
C ALA A 152 22.98 1.60 0.99
N LYS A 153 23.79 2.09 0.05
CA LYS A 153 24.03 3.52 -0.21
C LYS A 153 23.35 4.01 -1.49
N THR A 154 22.96 3.09 -2.37
CA THR A 154 22.31 3.41 -3.66
C THR A 154 21.04 2.61 -3.86
N ASP A 155 20.17 3.08 -4.74
CA ASP A 155 18.95 2.35 -5.12
C ASP A 155 19.29 1.01 -5.79
N ARG A 156 20.41 0.94 -6.53
CA ARG A 156 20.89 -0.33 -7.11
C ARG A 156 21.23 -1.36 -6.04
N GLU A 157 21.99 -0.97 -5.01
CA GLU A 157 22.37 -1.89 -3.92
C GLU A 157 21.13 -2.36 -3.16
N LYS A 158 20.16 -1.48 -2.91
CA LYS A 158 18.87 -1.87 -2.32
C LYS A 158 18.16 -2.91 -3.19
N ALA A 159 18.02 -2.63 -4.48
CA ALA A 159 17.37 -3.52 -5.44
C ALA A 159 18.07 -4.88 -5.52
N GLU A 160 19.41 -4.89 -5.53
CA GLU A 160 20.22 -6.11 -5.59
C GLU A 160 20.09 -6.94 -4.30
N ASN A 161 20.14 -6.33 -3.13
CA ASN A 161 19.95 -7.02 -1.86
C ASN A 161 18.57 -7.68 -1.75
N ILE A 162 17.52 -6.94 -2.15
CA ILE A 162 16.14 -7.45 -2.17
C ILE A 162 16.02 -8.61 -3.17
N TYR A 163 16.52 -8.43 -4.39
CA TYR A 163 16.53 -9.47 -5.42
C TYR A 163 17.21 -10.75 -4.91
N ASN A 164 18.43 -10.63 -4.40
CA ASN A 164 19.22 -11.76 -3.92
C ASN A 164 18.54 -12.46 -2.75
N TRP A 165 17.92 -11.72 -1.84
CA TRP A 165 17.17 -12.33 -0.74
C TRP A 165 15.99 -13.14 -1.26
N VAL A 166 15.17 -12.58 -2.17
CA VAL A 166 14.00 -13.30 -2.71
C VAL A 166 14.43 -14.56 -3.48
N VAL A 167 15.46 -14.45 -4.34
CA VAL A 167 16.01 -15.58 -5.10
C VAL A 167 16.44 -16.75 -4.20
N ASN A 168 17.03 -16.44 -3.05
CA ASN A 168 17.60 -17.44 -2.15
C ASN A 168 16.60 -17.98 -1.11
N ASN A 169 15.54 -17.23 -0.79
CA ASN A 169 14.64 -17.56 0.31
C ASN A 169 13.24 -18.03 -0.13
N ILE A 170 12.84 -17.76 -1.37
CA ILE A 170 11.53 -18.19 -1.88
C ILE A 170 11.71 -19.40 -2.80
N ARG A 171 10.83 -20.40 -2.62
CA ARG A 171 10.78 -21.61 -3.44
C ARG A 171 9.62 -21.55 -4.44
N TYR A 172 9.85 -22.08 -5.64
CA TYR A 172 8.80 -22.15 -6.64
C TYR A 172 7.72 -23.16 -6.23
N ASP A 173 6.46 -22.74 -6.20
CA ASP A 173 5.32 -23.59 -5.84
C ASP A 173 4.78 -24.29 -7.10
N TYR A 174 5.38 -25.43 -7.43
CA TYR A 174 4.97 -26.26 -8.57
C TYR A 174 3.54 -26.79 -8.42
N ASP A 175 3.08 -27.07 -7.21
CA ASP A 175 1.71 -27.53 -7.00
C ASP A 175 0.71 -26.42 -7.32
N LYS A 176 0.98 -25.17 -6.90
CA LYS A 176 0.18 -24.00 -7.25
C LYS A 176 0.17 -23.76 -8.76
N TYR A 177 1.34 -23.84 -9.40
CA TYR A 177 1.47 -23.75 -10.85
C TYR A 177 0.63 -24.82 -11.58
N LEU A 178 0.75 -26.09 -11.18
CA LEU A 178 -0.02 -27.20 -11.76
C LEU A 178 -1.53 -27.02 -11.57
N ARG A 179 -1.97 -26.47 -10.43
CA ARG A 179 -3.39 -26.11 -10.24
C ARG A 179 -3.83 -25.01 -11.20
N GLN A 180 -3.03 -23.96 -11.39
CA GLN A 180 -3.33 -22.83 -12.29
C GLN A 180 -3.47 -23.26 -13.76
N ILE A 181 -2.56 -24.07 -14.28
CA ILE A 181 -2.65 -24.57 -15.67
C ILE A 181 -3.88 -25.47 -15.87
N ASN A 182 -4.36 -26.11 -14.79
CA ASN A 182 -5.60 -26.88 -14.77
C ASN A 182 -6.85 -26.04 -14.43
N LYS A 183 -6.74 -24.71 -14.47
CA LYS A 183 -7.82 -23.74 -14.19
C LYS A 183 -8.43 -23.87 -12.78
N ASN A 184 -7.68 -24.43 -11.84
CA ASN A 184 -8.05 -24.54 -10.43
C ASN A 184 -7.32 -23.45 -9.64
N PHE A 185 -7.98 -22.32 -9.41
CA PHE A 185 -7.38 -21.18 -8.72
C PHE A 185 -7.85 -21.12 -7.25
N ASP A 186 -6.89 -21.15 -6.32
CA ASP A 186 -7.15 -20.95 -4.88
C ASP A 186 -7.32 -19.46 -4.51
N ASN A 187 -6.91 -18.54 -5.40
CA ASN A 187 -6.92 -17.09 -5.21
C ASN A 187 -6.10 -16.58 -4.01
N ILE A 188 -5.12 -17.36 -3.56
CA ILE A 188 -4.22 -16.97 -2.48
C ILE A 188 -2.91 -16.47 -3.10
N TYR A 189 -2.73 -15.14 -3.15
CA TYR A 189 -1.58 -14.48 -3.75
C TYR A 189 -1.09 -13.33 -2.86
N GLY A 190 0.09 -12.81 -3.17
CA GLY A 190 0.57 -11.54 -2.64
C GLY A 190 1.85 -11.63 -1.84
N ALA A 191 2.46 -10.47 -1.64
CA ALA A 191 3.77 -10.36 -1.03
C ALA A 191 3.77 -10.90 0.40
N LEU A 192 2.76 -10.55 1.20
CA LEU A 192 2.67 -11.04 2.59
C LEU A 192 2.54 -12.56 2.65
N ASN A 193 1.61 -13.15 1.88
CA ASN A 193 1.46 -14.60 1.83
C ASN A 193 2.76 -15.30 1.37
N THR A 194 3.46 -14.72 0.39
CA THR A 194 4.74 -15.25 -0.11
C THR A 194 5.82 -15.17 0.96
N LEU A 195 5.87 -14.07 1.71
CA LEU A 195 6.80 -13.88 2.82
C LEU A 195 6.57 -14.89 3.94
N GLU A 196 5.32 -15.16 4.30
CA GLU A 196 4.92 -16.09 5.37
C GLU A 196 5.18 -17.55 4.97
N THR A 197 4.77 -17.93 3.76
CA THR A 197 4.84 -19.33 3.30
C THR A 197 6.18 -19.70 2.67
N LYS A 198 7.01 -18.71 2.32
CA LYS A 198 8.30 -18.85 1.62
C LYS A 198 8.18 -19.56 0.26
N LYS A 199 7.01 -19.53 -0.37
CA LYS A 199 6.80 -20.15 -1.69
C LYS A 199 5.76 -19.40 -2.52
N GLY A 200 5.86 -19.53 -3.84
CA GLY A 200 4.93 -18.91 -4.78
C GLY A 200 5.26 -19.19 -6.24
N VAL A 201 4.46 -18.64 -7.16
CA VAL A 201 4.75 -18.64 -8.61
C VAL A 201 5.26 -17.27 -9.07
N CYS A 202 5.50 -17.06 -10.37
CA CYS A 202 6.11 -15.82 -10.90
C CYS A 202 5.45 -14.52 -10.41
N TYR A 203 4.12 -14.51 -10.32
CA TYR A 203 3.36 -13.38 -9.77
C TYR A 203 3.70 -13.08 -8.30
N ASP A 204 3.79 -14.13 -7.48
CA ASP A 204 4.08 -14.04 -6.03
C ASP A 204 5.51 -13.53 -5.77
N TYR A 205 6.48 -14.05 -6.54
CA TYR A 205 7.86 -13.56 -6.54
C TYR A 205 7.93 -12.07 -6.87
N SER A 206 7.23 -11.67 -7.94
CA SER A 206 7.22 -10.28 -8.42
C SER A 206 6.51 -9.34 -7.45
N ALA A 207 5.45 -9.81 -6.82
CA ALA A 207 4.71 -9.08 -5.79
C ALA A 207 5.60 -8.83 -4.56
N LEU A 208 6.34 -9.84 -4.10
CA LEU A 208 7.24 -9.70 -2.95
C LEU A 208 8.41 -8.76 -3.22
N VAL A 209 9.04 -8.84 -4.40
CA VAL A 209 10.08 -7.87 -4.80
C VAL A 209 9.50 -6.45 -4.83
N ALA A 210 8.31 -6.27 -5.40
CA ALA A 210 7.65 -4.96 -5.42
C ALA A 210 7.37 -4.45 -4.00
N ALA A 211 6.86 -5.30 -3.10
CA ALA A 211 6.51 -4.87 -1.75
C ALA A 211 7.75 -4.47 -0.93
N LEU A 212 8.80 -5.28 -0.97
CA LEU A 212 10.07 -4.99 -0.30
C LEU A 212 10.76 -3.74 -0.88
N GLY A 213 10.75 -3.61 -2.21
CA GLY A 213 11.34 -2.45 -2.88
C GLY A 213 10.60 -1.15 -2.56
N ARG A 214 9.27 -1.16 -2.63
CA ARG A 214 8.42 0.00 -2.27
C ARG A 214 8.59 0.38 -0.80
N ALA A 215 8.63 -0.61 0.10
CA ALA A 215 8.92 -0.38 1.52
C ALA A 215 10.33 0.20 1.77
N SER A 216 11.27 -0.02 0.84
CA SER A 216 12.64 0.53 0.87
C SER A 216 12.78 1.89 0.16
N GLY A 217 11.65 2.49 -0.27
CA GLY A 217 11.61 3.76 -0.99
C GLY A 217 11.96 3.68 -2.47
N LEU A 218 12.04 2.48 -3.06
CA LEU A 218 12.26 2.30 -4.49
C LEU A 218 10.95 2.46 -5.28
N GLN A 219 11.05 2.88 -6.54
CA GLN A 219 9.93 2.76 -7.48
C GLN A 219 9.99 1.38 -8.14
N VAL A 220 8.99 0.54 -7.88
CA VAL A 220 8.95 -0.83 -8.42
C VAL A 220 7.62 -1.11 -9.11
N LYS A 221 7.71 -1.45 -10.39
CA LYS A 221 6.58 -1.92 -11.20
C LYS A 221 6.42 -3.43 -11.06
N MET A 222 5.18 -3.90 -11.12
CA MET A 222 4.91 -5.27 -11.51
C MET A 222 4.65 -5.31 -13.02
N ILE A 223 5.30 -6.24 -13.69
CA ILE A 223 5.14 -6.45 -15.13
C ILE A 223 4.43 -7.76 -15.36
N LYS A 224 3.41 -7.74 -16.21
CA LYS A 224 2.84 -8.94 -16.82
C LYS A 224 3.31 -8.99 -18.26
N GLY A 225 3.77 -10.15 -18.69
CA GLY A 225 4.22 -10.35 -20.05
C GLY A 225 4.26 -11.81 -20.44
N ASN A 226 5.01 -12.10 -21.50
CA ASN A 226 5.29 -13.45 -21.94
C ASN A 226 6.78 -13.75 -21.75
N PHE A 227 7.08 -14.97 -21.32
CA PHE A 227 8.38 -15.58 -21.54
C PHE A 227 8.34 -16.38 -22.85
N ILE A 228 9.27 -16.08 -23.76
CA ILE A 228 9.38 -16.72 -25.08
C ILE A 228 10.43 -17.83 -24.99
N GLY A 229 9.94 -19.06 -24.85
CA GLY A 229 10.77 -20.26 -24.83
C GLY A 229 10.77 -21.00 -26.16
N THR A 230 11.71 -21.94 -26.34
CA THR A 230 11.81 -22.79 -27.53
C THR A 230 10.54 -23.60 -27.81
N TYR A 231 9.75 -23.91 -26.79
CA TYR A 231 8.56 -24.77 -26.87
C TYR A 231 7.24 -23.99 -26.79
N GLY A 232 7.29 -22.66 -26.78
CA GLY A 232 6.12 -21.80 -26.73
C GLY A 232 6.26 -20.62 -25.78
N ASN A 233 5.25 -19.75 -25.81
CA ASN A 233 5.17 -18.58 -24.96
C ASN A 233 4.37 -18.92 -23.70
N GLU A 234 4.86 -18.47 -22.55
CA GLU A 234 4.21 -18.65 -21.25
C GLU A 234 3.93 -17.30 -20.61
N LEU A 235 2.75 -17.12 -20.02
CA LEU A 235 2.45 -15.93 -19.24
C LEU A 235 3.39 -15.86 -18.04
N HIS A 236 4.03 -14.71 -17.88
CA HIS A 236 5.05 -14.51 -16.87
C HIS A 236 4.91 -13.17 -16.18
N ALA A 237 5.52 -13.05 -15.00
CA ALA A 237 5.58 -11.82 -14.24
C ALA A 237 6.99 -11.58 -13.72
N TRP A 238 7.40 -10.32 -13.75
CA TRP A 238 8.70 -9.83 -13.26
C TRP A 238 8.57 -8.37 -12.80
N ASN A 239 9.69 -7.73 -12.48
CA ASN A 239 9.72 -6.34 -12.04
C ASN A 239 10.60 -5.46 -12.93
N GLU A 240 10.19 -4.19 -13.03
CA GLU A 240 11.08 -3.10 -13.42
C GLU A 240 11.32 -2.22 -12.19
N ILE A 241 12.58 -1.89 -11.90
CA ILE A 241 12.98 -1.06 -10.75
C ILE A 241 13.68 0.19 -11.26
N TYR A 242 13.24 1.38 -10.83
CA TYR A 242 13.90 2.64 -11.20
C TYR A 242 15.12 2.86 -10.32
N ILE A 243 16.29 3.02 -10.94
CA ILE A 243 17.55 3.32 -10.26
C ILE A 243 17.82 4.80 -10.45
N SER A 244 17.66 5.59 -9.38
CA SER A 244 17.66 7.06 -9.46
C SER A 244 19.01 7.62 -9.88
N GLU A 245 20.11 7.00 -9.45
CA GLU A 245 21.48 7.40 -9.79
C GLU A 245 21.78 7.19 -11.28
N GLU A 246 21.14 6.20 -11.90
CA GLU A 246 21.29 5.88 -13.32
C GLU A 246 20.20 6.49 -14.21
N LYS A 247 19.15 7.04 -13.59
CA LYS A 247 17.97 7.62 -14.25
C LYS A 247 17.29 6.67 -15.24
N ARG A 248 17.27 5.37 -14.94
CA ARG A 248 16.66 4.35 -15.80
C ARG A 248 15.97 3.26 -15.01
N TRP A 249 15.08 2.56 -15.70
CA TRP A 249 14.49 1.31 -15.22
C TRP A 249 15.42 0.13 -15.54
N ILE A 250 15.60 -0.76 -14.57
CA ILE A 250 16.29 -2.05 -14.75
C ILE A 250 15.26 -3.17 -14.69
N ASN A 251 15.46 -4.23 -15.47
CA ASN A 251 14.64 -5.43 -15.42
C ASN A 251 15.17 -6.41 -14.36
N VAL A 252 14.26 -7.00 -13.59
CA VAL A 252 14.58 -7.96 -12.53
C VAL A 252 13.59 -9.11 -12.54
N ASP A 253 14.08 -10.34 -12.68
CA ASP A 253 13.26 -11.57 -12.59
C ASP A 253 13.81 -12.51 -11.51
N SER A 254 13.22 -12.42 -10.31
CA SER A 254 13.60 -13.25 -9.16
C SER A 254 13.13 -14.70 -9.30
N THR A 255 12.14 -14.97 -10.15
CA THR A 255 11.64 -16.33 -10.40
C THR A 255 12.72 -17.14 -11.11
N PHE A 256 13.20 -16.65 -12.26
CA PHE A 256 14.28 -17.31 -12.99
C PHE A 256 15.63 -17.22 -12.28
N GLY A 257 15.87 -16.14 -11.53
CA GLY A 257 16.97 -16.08 -10.57
C GLY A 257 17.02 -17.31 -9.66
N SER A 258 15.87 -17.65 -9.08
CA SER A 258 15.71 -18.78 -8.14
C SER A 258 15.75 -20.13 -8.85
N THR A 259 14.97 -20.32 -9.92
CA THR A 259 14.77 -21.63 -10.55
C THR A 259 15.90 -22.05 -11.49
N LEU A 260 16.54 -21.10 -12.19
CA LEU A 260 17.64 -21.37 -13.12
C LEU A 260 19.03 -21.16 -12.50
N ARG A 261 19.10 -20.70 -11.24
CA ARG A 261 20.35 -20.43 -10.51
C ARG A 261 21.32 -19.53 -11.29
N THR A 262 20.75 -18.59 -12.05
CA THR A 262 21.49 -17.63 -12.90
C THR A 262 20.91 -16.25 -12.64
N SER A 263 21.75 -15.21 -12.59
CA SER A 263 21.25 -13.87 -12.31
C SER A 263 20.45 -13.28 -13.49
N TYR A 264 19.22 -12.89 -13.18
CA TYR A 264 18.33 -12.09 -14.03
C TYR A 264 18.15 -10.67 -13.46
N PHE A 265 19.16 -10.17 -12.73
CA PHE A 265 19.22 -8.79 -12.27
C PHE A 265 19.90 -7.91 -13.32
N ASP A 266 19.15 -6.96 -13.91
CA ASP A 266 19.62 -6.02 -14.95
C ASP A 266 20.37 -6.74 -16.10
N ASN A 267 19.84 -7.89 -16.50
CA ASN A 267 20.45 -8.75 -17.51
C ASN A 267 20.38 -8.10 -18.90
N ARG A 268 21.51 -8.02 -19.61
CA ARG A 268 21.59 -7.39 -20.95
C ARG A 268 20.77 -8.10 -22.02
N ASP A 269 20.51 -9.39 -21.83
CA ASP A 269 19.79 -10.25 -22.74
C ASP A 269 18.31 -10.44 -22.34
N PHE A 270 17.82 -9.71 -21.33
CA PHE A 270 16.47 -9.86 -20.78
C PHE A 270 15.39 -9.80 -21.86
N ASN A 271 15.47 -8.80 -22.75
CA ASN A 271 14.46 -8.60 -23.80
C ASN A 271 14.54 -9.61 -24.95
N LYS A 272 15.49 -10.58 -24.94
CA LYS A 272 15.52 -11.65 -25.95
C LYS A 272 14.40 -12.67 -25.71
N ASN A 273 13.96 -12.82 -24.47
CA ASN A 273 12.96 -13.82 -24.08
C ASN A 273 11.87 -13.29 -23.14
N HIS A 274 11.93 -12.03 -22.69
CA HIS A 274 10.83 -11.37 -21.98
C HIS A 274 10.13 -10.34 -22.88
N GLU A 275 8.85 -10.55 -23.14
CA GLU A 275 7.98 -9.63 -23.89
C GLU A 275 6.96 -8.99 -22.94
N LYS A 276 7.11 -7.69 -22.69
CA LYS A 276 6.22 -6.93 -21.81
C LYS A 276 4.85 -6.69 -22.47
N LEU A 277 3.78 -6.98 -21.73
CA LEU A 277 2.39 -6.71 -22.16
C LEU A 277 1.77 -5.57 -21.37
N GLU A 278 1.92 -5.57 -20.05
CA GLU A 278 1.24 -4.65 -19.15
C GLU A 278 2.11 -4.35 -17.91
N GLU A 279 1.98 -3.15 -17.35
CA GLU A 279 2.58 -2.76 -16.08
C GLU A 279 1.50 -2.31 -15.09
N TYR A 280 1.67 -2.62 -13.81
CA TYR A 280 0.73 -2.26 -12.74
C TYR A 280 1.40 -2.05 -11.38
#